data_AF-L1K442-F1
#
_entry.id   AF-L1K442-F1
#
_cell.length_a   1.000
_cell.length_b   1.000
_cell.length_c   1.000
_cell.angle_alpha   90.00
_cell.angle_beta   90.00
_cell.angle_gamma   90.00
#
_symmetry.space_group_name_H-M   'P 1'
#
loop_
_entity.id
_entity.type
_entity.pdbx_description
1 polymer ?
#
loop_
_entity_poly.entity_id
_entity_poly.type
_entity_poly.pdbx_seq_one_letter_code
_entity_poly.pdbx_strand_id
1 'polypeptide(L)'
;MGTTPRFVSRMDQKPAQNMHDEYWHEHVDANQYPGFEYTALIYLNDQGLDYTGGLFSFIDEDIAKGQAKVETISPKCGKLVYFTSGPENVHRVHKVESGLRYALTIAFTCDKSKELSGEWNA
;
A
#
# COMPACT_ATOMS: atom_id res chain seq x y z
N MET A 1 20.14 2.20 -3.93
CA MET A 1 18.70 1.92 -3.88
C MET A 1 18.02 3.18 -4.34
N GLY A 2 17.38 3.12 -5.50
CA GLY A 2 16.76 4.28 -6.12
C GLY A 2 15.27 4.33 -5.81
N THR A 3 14.64 5.49 -5.94
CA THR A 3 13.17 5.59 -5.90
C THR A 3 12.60 5.44 -7.29
N THR A 4 11.47 4.76 -7.41
CA THR A 4 10.66 4.66 -8.64
C THR A 4 9.36 5.50 -8.44
N PRO A 5 8.31 5.44 -9.30
CA PRO A 5 7.27 6.46 -9.31
C PRO A 5 6.56 6.59 -7.94
N ARG A 6 6.22 7.84 -7.63
CA ARG A 6 5.52 8.23 -6.41
C ARG A 6 4.10 8.61 -6.80
N PHE A 7 3.10 8.04 -6.13
CA PHE A 7 1.71 8.40 -6.38
C PHE A 7 0.94 8.53 -5.08
N VAL A 8 -0.07 9.39 -5.10
CA VAL A 8 -1.01 9.56 -3.99
C VAL A 8 -2.26 8.76 -4.29
N SER A 9 -2.61 7.87 -3.39
CA SER A 9 -3.89 7.18 -3.41
C SER A 9 -4.95 8.01 -2.70
N ARG A 10 -6.13 8.12 -3.33
CA ARG A 10 -7.36 8.69 -2.75
C ARG A 10 -8.45 7.64 -2.85
N MET A 11 -8.95 7.17 -1.71
CA MET A 11 -9.98 6.13 -1.63
C MET A 11 -11.21 6.65 -0.89
N ASP A 12 -12.40 6.24 -1.32
CA ASP A 12 -13.68 6.58 -0.70
C ASP A 12 -14.64 5.38 -0.71
N GLN A 13 -15.84 5.55 -0.13
CA GLN A 13 -16.86 4.51 0.00
C GLN A 13 -17.76 4.34 -1.23
N LYS A 14 -17.50 5.07 -2.33
CA LYS A 14 -18.37 5.01 -3.50
C LYS A 14 -18.32 3.61 -4.13
N PRO A 15 -19.43 3.10 -4.66
CA PRO A 15 -19.42 1.84 -5.40
C PRO A 15 -18.44 1.91 -6.57
N ALA A 16 -17.61 0.88 -6.71
CA ALA A 16 -16.75 0.71 -7.87
C ALA A 16 -17.60 0.70 -9.15
N GLN A 17 -17.20 1.49 -10.14
CA GLN A 17 -17.83 1.52 -11.46
C GLN A 17 -17.15 0.53 -12.40
N ASN A 18 -15.88 0.24 -12.15
CA ASN A 18 -15.09 -0.73 -12.90
C ASN A 18 -14.10 -1.45 -11.97
N MET A 19 -13.44 -2.50 -12.47
CA MET A 19 -12.51 -3.32 -11.70
C MET A 19 -11.29 -2.53 -11.15
N HIS A 20 -10.87 -1.46 -11.81
CA HIS A 20 -9.77 -0.63 -11.33
C HIS A 20 -10.14 0.25 -10.13
N ASP A 21 -11.44 0.45 -9.87
CA ASP A 21 -11.92 1.15 -8.68
C ASP A 21 -11.93 0.20 -7.45
N GLU A 22 -11.79 -1.11 -7.65
CA GLU A 22 -11.78 -2.11 -6.58
C GLU A 22 -10.40 -2.22 -5.92
N TYR A 23 -10.13 -1.31 -4.98
CA TYR A 23 -8.84 -1.23 -4.27
C TYR A 23 -8.67 -2.24 -3.12
N TRP A 24 -9.70 -3.00 -2.78
CA TRP A 24 -9.76 -3.79 -1.54
C TRP A 24 -9.35 -5.27 -1.68
N HIS A 25 -8.82 -5.63 -2.84
CA HIS A 25 -8.35 -6.99 -3.11
C HIS A 25 -6.94 -7.21 -2.58
N GLU A 26 -6.67 -8.47 -2.26
CA GLU A 26 -5.35 -8.92 -1.85
C GLU A 26 -4.40 -8.90 -3.04
N HIS A 27 -3.20 -8.38 -2.82
CA HIS A 27 -2.20 -8.27 -3.87
C HIS A 27 -0.78 -8.31 -3.30
N VAL A 28 0.16 -8.44 -4.23
CA VAL A 28 1.59 -8.37 -4.04
C VAL A 28 2.10 -7.26 -4.95
N ASP A 29 2.75 -6.25 -4.38
CA ASP A 29 3.19 -5.07 -5.13
C ASP A 29 4.11 -5.40 -6.29
N ALA A 30 5.06 -6.32 -6.10
CA ALA A 30 5.99 -6.73 -7.15
C ALA A 30 5.30 -7.39 -8.36
N ASN A 31 4.13 -8.00 -8.15
CA ASN A 31 3.34 -8.60 -9.24
C ASN A 31 2.57 -7.53 -10.02
N GLN A 32 2.09 -6.49 -9.34
CA GLN A 32 1.31 -5.42 -9.95
C GLN A 32 2.18 -4.34 -10.60
N TYR A 33 3.36 -4.09 -10.04
CA TYR A 33 4.30 -3.05 -10.48
C TYR A 33 5.71 -3.64 -10.63
N PRO A 34 6.07 -4.14 -11.83
CA PRO A 34 7.38 -4.75 -12.06
C PRO A 34 8.55 -3.80 -11.76
N GLY A 35 9.43 -4.20 -10.84
CA GLY A 35 10.57 -3.40 -10.39
C GLY A 35 10.34 -2.64 -9.08
N PHE A 36 9.20 -2.87 -8.42
CA PHE A 36 9.05 -2.53 -7.01
C PHE A 36 9.72 -3.64 -6.20
N GLU A 37 10.86 -3.33 -5.57
CA GLU A 37 11.50 -4.25 -4.63
C GLU A 37 11.10 -3.95 -3.18
N TYR A 38 10.83 -2.67 -2.88
CA TYR A 38 10.29 -2.25 -1.59
C TYR A 38 9.22 -1.18 -1.77
N THR A 39 8.24 -1.18 -0.86
CA THR A 39 7.15 -0.23 -0.83
C THR A 39 7.13 0.51 0.50
N ALA A 40 6.99 1.84 0.44
CA ALA A 40 6.68 2.70 1.56
C ALA A 40 5.30 3.32 1.39
N LEU A 41 4.47 3.26 2.42
CA LEU A 41 3.21 3.98 2.53
C LEU A 41 3.32 5.03 3.63
N ILE A 42 3.06 6.29 3.30
CA ILE A 42 2.90 7.37 4.27
C ILE A 42 1.44 7.79 4.29
N TYR A 43 0.80 7.62 5.43
CA TYR A 43 -0.60 8.03 5.61
C TYR A 43 -0.71 9.54 5.80
N LEU A 44 -1.63 10.18 5.09
CA LEU A 44 -1.76 11.64 5.05
C LEU A 44 -2.93 12.17 5.89
N ASN A 45 -3.73 11.28 6.49
CA ASN A 45 -4.85 11.61 7.35
C ASN A 45 -5.21 10.43 8.29
N ASP A 46 -6.05 10.67 9.28
CA ASP A 46 -6.27 9.78 10.42
C ASP A 46 -7.51 8.89 10.28
N GLN A 47 -7.31 7.57 10.39
CA GLN A 47 -8.41 6.62 10.49
C GLN A 47 -9.08 6.74 11.87
N GLY A 48 -10.41 6.83 11.87
CA GLY A 48 -11.24 7.09 13.05
C GLY A 48 -11.50 8.56 13.35
N LEU A 49 -10.81 9.49 12.68
CA LEU A 49 -11.06 10.94 12.77
C LEU A 49 -11.56 11.51 11.43
N ASP A 50 -10.81 11.29 10.35
CA ASP A 50 -11.12 11.84 9.02
C ASP A 50 -11.92 10.87 8.16
N TYR A 51 -11.85 9.57 8.45
CA TYR A 51 -12.55 8.51 7.73
C TYR A 51 -12.71 7.24 8.58
N THR A 52 -13.64 6.35 8.22
CA THR A 52 -13.85 5.03 8.85
C THR A 52 -13.61 3.88 7.87
N GLY A 53 -13.45 2.65 8.37
CA GLY A 53 -12.93 1.54 7.56
C GLY A 53 -11.48 1.78 7.14
N GLY A 54 -11.09 1.35 5.94
CA GLY A 54 -9.82 1.77 5.31
C GLY A 54 -8.54 1.28 6.00
N LEU A 55 -8.64 0.25 6.85
CA LEU A 55 -7.50 -0.39 7.51
C LEU A 55 -6.57 -1.04 6.48
N PHE A 56 -5.30 -1.21 6.82
CA PHE A 56 -4.33 -1.92 5.98
C PHE A 56 -3.96 -3.23 6.67
N SER A 57 -4.01 -4.35 5.95
CA SER A 57 -3.67 -5.65 6.54
C SER A 57 -2.67 -6.41 5.68
N PHE A 58 -1.66 -6.98 6.35
CA PHE A 58 -0.83 -8.05 5.80
C PHE A 58 -1.49 -9.39 6.10
N ILE A 59 -1.37 -10.32 5.17
CA ILE A 59 -1.95 -11.66 5.22
C ILE A 59 -0.82 -12.65 4.99
N ASP A 60 -0.62 -13.54 5.96
CA ASP A 60 0.31 -14.65 5.89
C ASP A 60 -0.52 -15.94 5.86
N GLU A 61 -0.61 -16.55 4.68
CA GLU A 61 -1.29 -17.82 4.49
C GLU A 61 -0.35 -18.98 4.84
N ASP A 62 -0.41 -19.45 6.08
CA ASP A 62 0.25 -20.71 6.45
C ASP A 62 -0.60 -21.89 5.94
N ILE A 63 -0.39 -22.23 4.67
CA ILE A 63 -1.07 -23.33 3.97
C ILE A 63 -0.92 -24.65 4.74
N ALA A 64 0.20 -24.86 5.43
CA ALA A 64 0.46 -26.08 6.19
C ALA A 64 -0.41 -26.19 7.46
N LYS A 65 -0.87 -25.06 8.02
CA LYS A 65 -1.72 -25.02 9.21
C LYS A 65 -3.19 -24.74 8.93
N GLY A 66 -3.55 -24.44 7.68
CA GLY A 66 -4.93 -24.14 7.28
C GLY A 66 -5.50 -22.89 7.97
N GLN A 67 -4.63 -21.97 8.43
CA GLN A 67 -5.01 -20.75 9.13
C GLN A 67 -4.22 -19.57 8.55
N ALA A 68 -4.93 -18.55 8.10
CA ALA A 68 -4.32 -17.28 7.69
C ALA A 68 -4.08 -16.40 8.93
N LYS A 69 -2.86 -15.92 9.10
CA LYS A 69 -2.54 -14.89 10.09
C LYS A 69 -2.70 -13.52 9.46
N VAL A 70 -3.50 -12.65 10.07
CA VAL A 70 -3.76 -11.30 9.58
C VAL A 70 -3.22 -10.27 10.56
N GLU A 71 -2.27 -9.45 10.11
CA GLU A 71 -1.75 -8.33 10.88
C GLU A 71 -2.32 -7.02 10.33
N THR A 72 -2.97 -6.23 11.19
CA THR A 72 -3.71 -5.04 10.76
C THR A 72 -3.09 -3.77 11.34
N ILE A 73 -2.92 -2.78 10.47
CA ILE A 73 -2.41 -1.45 10.76
C ILE A 73 -3.56 -0.45 10.61
N SER A 74 -3.86 0.28 11.68
CA SER A 74 -4.71 1.47 11.62
C SER A 74 -3.89 2.67 11.12
N PRO A 75 -4.28 3.28 9.98
CA PRO A 75 -3.62 4.48 9.46
C PRO A 75 -3.73 5.67 10.41
N LYS A 76 -2.62 6.39 10.56
CA LYS A 76 -2.57 7.67 11.29
C LYS A 76 -1.75 8.66 10.49
N CYS A 77 -2.10 9.94 10.51
CA CYS A 77 -1.38 10.95 9.75
C CYS A 77 0.13 10.93 10.11
N GLY A 78 0.99 10.90 9.09
CA GLY A 78 2.44 10.80 9.22
C GLY A 78 2.98 9.40 9.52
N LYS A 79 2.14 8.38 9.76
CA LYS A 79 2.62 7.01 9.95
C LYS A 79 3.21 6.46 8.65
N LEU A 80 4.44 5.98 8.74
CA LEU A 80 5.15 5.26 7.69
C LEU A 80 5.00 3.75 7.91
N VAL A 81 4.67 3.02 6.84
CA VAL A 81 4.76 1.56 6.76
C VAL A 81 5.70 1.24 5.62
N TYR A 82 6.72 0.41 5.89
CA TYR A 82 7.75 0.04 4.93
C TYR A 82 7.95 -1.46 4.93
N PHE A 83 7.94 -2.07 3.75
CA PHE A 83 8.00 -3.52 3.59
C PHE A 83 8.61 -3.90 2.23
N THR A 84 9.07 -5.15 2.11
CA THR A 84 9.51 -5.71 0.83
C THR A 84 8.29 -5.99 -0.05
N SER A 85 8.35 -5.65 -1.33
CA SER A 85 7.18 -5.72 -2.24
C SER A 85 6.84 -7.15 -2.70
N GLY A 86 7.60 -8.16 -2.25
CA GLY A 86 7.49 -9.55 -2.66
C GLY A 86 6.31 -10.32 -2.05
N PRO A 87 6.14 -11.59 -2.44
CA PRO A 87 5.02 -12.44 -2.02
C PRO A 87 4.98 -12.74 -0.52
N GLU A 88 6.06 -12.47 0.22
CA GLU A 88 6.09 -12.54 1.67
C GLU A 88 5.23 -11.46 2.35
N ASN A 89 4.78 -10.44 1.63
CA ASN A 89 3.91 -9.37 2.15
C ASN A 89 2.63 -9.23 1.30
N VAL A 90 1.85 -10.31 1.16
CA VAL A 90 0.47 -10.20 0.62
C VAL A 90 -0.31 -9.25 1.52
N HIS A 91 -1.02 -8.30 0.91
CA HIS A 91 -1.75 -7.30 1.69
C HIS A 91 -2.98 -6.78 0.97
N ARG A 92 -3.84 -6.10 1.72
CA ARG A 92 -5.04 -5.42 1.22
C ARG A 92 -5.37 -4.18 2.02
N VAL A 93 -6.12 -3.28 1.40
CA VAL A 93 -6.81 -2.17 2.07
C VAL A 93 -8.27 -2.56 2.29
N HIS A 94 -8.75 -2.51 3.52
CA HIS A 94 -10.18 -2.71 3.78
C HIS A 94 -10.99 -1.57 3.18
N LYS A 95 -12.25 -1.82 2.83
CA LYS A 95 -13.13 -0.78 2.28
C LYS A 95 -13.22 0.42 3.23
N VAL A 96 -13.11 1.63 2.67
CA VAL A 96 -13.47 2.86 3.36
C VAL A 96 -14.99 2.86 3.50
N GLU A 97 -15.48 3.14 4.70
CA GLU A 97 -16.91 3.12 5.00
C GLU A 97 -17.51 4.54 5.01
N SER A 98 -16.70 5.54 5.35
CA SER A 98 -17.06 6.95 5.27
C SER A 98 -15.81 7.82 5.19
N GLY A 99 -15.92 9.03 4.63
CA GLY A 99 -14.81 9.97 4.50
C GLY A 99 -13.89 9.68 3.32
N LEU A 100 -12.69 10.26 3.34
CA LEU A 100 -11.66 10.08 2.29
C LEU A 100 -10.37 9.60 2.93
N ARG A 101 -9.78 8.53 2.39
CA ARG A 101 -8.46 8.04 2.81
C ARG A 101 -7.39 8.50 1.84
N TYR A 102 -6.29 9.05 2.37
CA TYR A 102 -5.14 9.50 1.59
C TYR A 102 -3.85 8.82 2.05
N ALA A 103 -3.08 8.28 1.10
CA ALA A 103 -1.74 7.77 1.37
C ALA A 103 -0.80 8.05 0.20
N LEU A 104 0.44 8.45 0.49
CA LEU A 104 1.53 8.55 -0.47
C LEU A 104 2.26 7.21 -0.53
N THR A 105 2.32 6.62 -1.72
CA THR A 105 3.13 5.43 -2.00
C THR A 105 4.45 5.84 -2.64
N ILE A 106 5.54 5.36 -2.07
CA ILE A 106 6.90 5.50 -2.62
C ILE A 106 7.44 4.10 -2.82
N ALA A 107 7.79 3.77 -4.05
CA ALA A 107 8.45 2.52 -4.35
C ALA A 107 9.95 2.71 -4.51
N PHE A 108 10.68 1.67 -4.16
CA PHE A 108 12.13 1.64 -4.26
C PHE A 108 12.55 0.47 -5.12
N THR A 109 13.64 0.70 -5.86
CA THR A 109 14.26 -0.30 -6.70
C THR A 109 15.74 -0.52 -6.38
N CYS A 110 16.16 -1.77 -6.52
CA CYS A 110 17.53 -2.22 -6.56
C CYS A 110 18.11 -2.17 -7.99
N ASP A 111 17.27 -2.09 -9.02
CA ASP A 111 17.67 -1.92 -10.42
C ASP A 111 17.99 -0.45 -10.70
N LYS A 112 19.28 -0.13 -10.80
CA LYS A 112 19.76 1.23 -11.10
C LYS A 112 19.24 1.80 -12.42
N SER A 113 18.83 0.96 -13.37
CA SER A 113 18.26 1.44 -14.63
C SER A 113 16.84 2.00 -14.48
N LYS A 114 16.16 1.65 -13.39
CA LYS A 114 14.78 2.07 -13.08
C LYS A 114 14.70 3.21 -12.07
N GLU A 115 15.84 3.63 -11.54
CA GLU A 115 15.93 4.75 -10.62
C GLU A 115 15.46 6.05 -11.31
N LEU A 116 14.62 6.83 -10.62
CA LEU A 116 14.28 8.17 -11.06
C LEU A 116 15.57 9.02 -11.10
N SER A 117 16.00 9.42 -12.29
CA SER A 117 17.14 10.31 -12.46
C SER A 117 16.76 11.73 -12.03
N GLY A 118 17.35 12.19 -10.95
CA GLY A 118 17.27 13.57 -10.49
C GLY A 118 18.44 13.84 -9.56
N GLU A 119 19.23 14.87 -9.85
CA GLU A 119 20.26 15.33 -8.92
C GLU A 119 19.57 15.90 -7.67
N TRP A 120 19.57 15.13 -6.60
CA TRP A 120 19.19 15.61 -5.28
C TRP A 120 20.44 16.17 -4.59
N ASN A 121 20.74 17.44 -4.83
CA ASN A 121 21.64 18.19 -3.95
C ASN A 121 20.83 18.55 -2.69
N ALA A 122 21.12 17.86 -1.58
CA ALA A 122 20.64 18.24 -0.26
C ALA A 122 21.47 19.41 0.30
#